data_AF-K7KUI9-F1
#
_entry.id   AF-K7KUI9-F1
#
_cell.length_a   1.000
_cell.length_b   1.000
_cell.length_c   1.000
_cell.angle_alpha   90.00
_cell.angle_beta   90.00
_cell.angle_gamma   90.00
#
_symmetry.space_group_name_H-M   'P 1'
#
loop_
_entity.id
_entity.type
_entity.pdbx_description
1 polymer ?
#
loop_
_entity_poly.entity_id
_entity_poly.type
_entity_poly.pdbx_seq_one_letter_code
_entity_poly.pdbx_strand_id
1 'polypeptide(L)'
;MAERVLLLTPSQSHHSPTTMAVLGGAASARIIPSVSLSTSSRSFFSLSSSSKLKCLRSSPRISHLFLNQQRAEVRVSSGGYGTVSAPKSVASDPDQLKSAREDIKELLNSKFCHPILIRLGWHDAGTYNKNIEEWPLRGGANGSLRFEVELKHGANAGLLNALKLLQPIKDKYSGVTYADLFQLASATAVEEAGGPKIPMKYGRVDVSGPEQCPEEGRLPGARNVRLFN
;
A
#
# COMPACT_ATOMS: atom_id res chain seq x y z
N MET A 1 -4.15 -62.32 -44.20
CA MET A 1 -5.59 -62.00 -44.09
C MET A 1 -5.70 -60.49 -44.25
N ALA A 2 -5.94 -59.98 -45.47
CA ALA A 2 -7.12 -60.12 -46.32
C ALA A 2 -8.18 -59.06 -45.96
N GLU A 3 -8.54 -58.27 -46.97
CA GLU A 3 -9.40 -57.09 -46.89
C GLU A 3 -10.85 -57.40 -46.54
N ARG A 4 -11.62 -56.34 -46.20
CA ARG A 4 -12.91 -56.17 -46.87
C ARG A 4 -13.34 -54.70 -47.03
N VAL A 5 -13.29 -54.26 -48.29
CA VAL A 5 -13.96 -53.07 -48.84
C VAL A 5 -15.46 -53.36 -49.04
N LEU A 6 -16.30 -52.32 -48.95
CA LEU A 6 -17.54 -52.03 -49.71
C LEU A 6 -18.28 -50.86 -49.00
N LEU A 7 -18.13 -49.60 -49.45
CA LEU A 7 -18.95 -48.91 -50.47
C LEU A 7 -20.44 -48.75 -50.11
N LEU A 8 -20.90 -47.50 -49.94
CA LEU A 8 -21.84 -46.82 -50.87
C LEU A 8 -22.19 -45.38 -50.43
N THR A 9 -22.08 -44.45 -51.39
CA THR A 9 -22.58 -43.06 -51.39
C THR A 9 -23.75 -42.96 -52.41
N PRO A 10 -24.29 -41.77 -52.74
CA PRO A 10 -24.78 -40.64 -51.94
C PRO A 10 -26.28 -40.32 -52.26
N SER A 11 -26.84 -39.24 -51.71
CA SER A 11 -27.95 -38.51 -52.36
C SER A 11 -27.91 -37.02 -52.02
N GLN A 12 -28.26 -36.16 -52.98
CA GLN A 12 -28.25 -34.69 -52.85
C GLN A 12 -29.68 -34.13 -52.82
N SER A 13 -29.84 -32.96 -52.19
CA SER A 13 -30.70 -31.91 -52.74
C SER A 13 -30.17 -30.52 -52.38
N HIS A 14 -30.26 -29.60 -53.34
CA HIS A 14 -29.84 -28.20 -53.21
C HIS A 14 -30.77 -27.42 -52.26
N HIS A 15 -30.36 -26.23 -51.80
CA HIS A 15 -30.96 -24.93 -52.15
C HIS A 15 -30.13 -23.75 -51.61
N SER A 16 -30.13 -22.65 -52.35
CA SER A 16 -29.56 -21.32 -52.06
C SER A 16 -30.41 -20.31 -52.87
N PRO A 17 -30.35 -18.97 -52.68
CA PRO A 17 -29.36 -18.16 -51.94
C PRO A 17 -30.00 -17.07 -51.04
N THR A 18 -29.19 -16.17 -50.45
CA THR A 18 -29.31 -14.68 -50.57
C THR A 18 -28.32 -13.95 -49.64
N THR A 19 -27.33 -13.31 -50.27
CA THR A 19 -26.84 -11.92 -50.05
C THR A 19 -26.92 -11.28 -48.65
N MET A 20 -25.78 -10.87 -48.11
CA MET A 20 -25.43 -9.43 -47.97
C MET A 20 -23.94 -9.24 -47.62
N ALA A 21 -23.32 -8.24 -48.24
CA ALA A 21 -21.92 -7.85 -47.99
C ALA A 21 -21.85 -6.46 -47.36
N VAL A 22 -20.91 -6.24 -46.44
CA VAL A 22 -20.50 -4.89 -46.00
C VAL A 22 -18.97 -4.84 -45.90
N LEU A 23 -18.39 -3.92 -46.69
CA LEU A 23 -16.99 -3.50 -46.63
C LEU A 23 -16.84 -2.35 -45.62
N GLY A 24 -15.64 -2.15 -45.06
CA GLY A 24 -15.37 -0.91 -44.32
C GLY A 24 -14.20 -0.93 -43.33
N GLY A 25 -12.98 -1.22 -43.78
CA GLY A 25 -11.78 -0.90 -43.00
C GLY A 25 -11.33 0.54 -43.27
N ALA A 26 -11.14 1.35 -42.23
CA ALA A 26 -10.55 2.68 -42.35
C ALA A 26 -9.66 3.00 -41.13
N ALA A 27 -8.34 2.90 -41.30
CA ALA A 27 -7.37 3.39 -40.33
C ALA A 27 -7.22 4.92 -40.49
N SER A 28 -7.29 5.67 -39.39
CA SER A 28 -7.06 7.12 -39.40
C SER A 28 -5.88 7.47 -38.50
N ALA A 29 -4.72 7.64 -39.12
CA ALA A 29 -3.56 8.24 -38.45
C ALA A 29 -3.78 9.76 -38.30
N ARG A 30 -3.47 10.31 -37.13
CA ARG A 30 -3.37 11.76 -36.91
C ARG A 30 -1.94 12.13 -36.53
N ILE A 31 -1.42 13.14 -37.20
CA ILE A 31 -0.06 13.69 -37.07
C ILE A 31 -0.15 15.01 -36.29
N ILE A 32 1.01 15.57 -35.91
CA ILE A 32 1.26 16.99 -35.55
C ILE A 32 1.06 17.32 -34.05
N PRO A 33 1.91 18.17 -33.39
CA PRO A 33 3.27 18.62 -33.72
C PRO A 33 4.33 18.30 -32.64
N SER A 34 5.61 18.35 -33.03
CA SER A 34 6.73 18.55 -32.10
C SER A 34 6.75 20.00 -31.59
N VAL A 35 6.94 20.21 -30.28
CA VAL A 35 7.23 21.54 -29.70
C VAL A 35 8.62 21.57 -29.06
N SER A 36 9.38 22.58 -29.44
CA SER A 36 10.78 22.77 -29.05
C SER A 36 10.89 23.28 -27.60
N LEU A 37 11.59 22.56 -26.73
CA LEU A 37 11.88 23.05 -25.38
C LEU A 37 13.28 23.68 -25.31
N SER A 38 13.33 25.02 -25.27
CA SER A 38 14.52 25.77 -24.90
C SER A 38 14.49 26.09 -23.40
N THR A 39 15.40 25.53 -22.63
CA THR A 39 15.65 25.97 -21.24
C THR A 39 17.13 26.15 -20.97
N SER A 40 17.46 27.30 -20.38
CA SER A 40 18.80 27.86 -20.28
C SER A 40 19.78 27.05 -19.44
N SER A 41 21.06 27.10 -19.84
CA SER A 41 22.20 26.74 -19.00
C SER A 41 22.47 27.79 -17.90
N ARG A 42 23.37 27.44 -16.97
CA ARG A 42 23.84 28.18 -15.76
C ARG A 42 23.01 27.86 -14.50
N SER A 43 23.61 27.61 -13.34
CA SER A 43 25.04 27.59 -12.98
C SER A 43 25.29 26.75 -11.73
N PHE A 44 26.48 26.16 -11.65
CA PHE A 44 26.99 25.48 -10.46
C PHE A 44 27.14 26.46 -9.29
N PHE A 45 26.69 26.05 -8.10
CA PHE A 45 27.22 26.58 -6.85
C PHE A 45 27.73 25.44 -5.98
N SER A 46 29.05 25.42 -5.82
CA SER A 46 29.77 24.58 -4.88
C SER A 46 29.63 25.16 -3.48
N LEU A 47 29.31 24.32 -2.49
CA LEU A 47 29.61 24.62 -1.09
C LEU A 47 30.44 23.48 -0.51
N SER A 48 31.60 23.82 0.02
CA SER A 48 32.55 22.92 0.67
C SER A 48 33.02 23.54 2.00
N SER A 49 33.80 22.78 2.77
CA SER A 49 34.28 23.03 4.14
C SER A 49 33.31 22.54 5.24
N SER A 50 33.63 21.52 6.07
CA SER A 50 34.71 21.39 7.08
C SER A 50 34.59 22.35 8.27
N SER A 51 34.97 22.01 9.52
CA SER A 51 35.31 20.73 10.17
C SER A 51 35.50 20.91 11.70
N LYS A 52 35.00 19.98 12.53
CA LYS A 52 35.52 19.55 13.87
C LYS A 52 35.46 20.46 15.14
N LEU A 53 35.52 19.75 16.28
CA LEU A 53 35.84 20.10 17.70
C LEU A 53 34.63 20.42 18.61
N LYS A 54 34.37 19.84 19.80
CA LYS A 54 35.04 19.06 20.89
C LYS A 54 35.21 19.85 22.20
N CYS A 55 34.46 19.47 23.25
CA CYS A 55 34.82 19.47 24.70
C CYS A 55 33.65 18.76 25.45
N LEU A 56 33.80 17.74 26.33
CA LEU A 56 34.33 17.76 27.72
C LEU A 56 33.70 18.89 28.56
N ARG A 57 33.19 18.75 29.79
CA ARG A 57 33.27 17.73 30.89
C ARG A 57 31.95 17.88 31.72
N SER A 58 31.64 17.28 32.89
CA SER A 58 32.22 16.28 33.82
C SER A 58 31.12 15.81 34.80
N SER A 59 31.24 14.61 35.38
CA SER A 59 30.41 14.14 36.51
C SER A 59 30.87 14.71 37.86
N PRO A 60 30.05 14.56 38.92
CA PRO A 60 30.57 13.93 40.15
C PRO A 60 29.64 12.85 40.75
N ARG A 61 30.24 11.89 41.47
CA ARG A 61 29.59 10.95 42.41
C ARG A 61 29.79 11.47 43.84
N ILE A 62 28.79 11.36 44.73
CA ILE A 62 29.01 11.31 46.19
C ILE A 62 28.06 10.29 46.87
N SER A 63 28.70 9.37 47.61
CA SER A 63 28.34 8.63 48.84
C SER A 63 26.94 8.08 49.16
N HIS A 64 26.96 6.79 49.53
CA HIS A 64 26.00 6.10 50.42
C HIS A 64 25.98 6.68 51.86
N LEU A 65 24.81 6.69 52.50
CA LEU A 65 24.64 6.40 53.93
C LEU A 65 23.29 5.69 54.16
N PHE A 66 23.28 4.70 55.06
CA PHE A 66 22.09 3.93 55.49
C PHE A 66 21.47 4.57 56.74
N LEU A 67 20.14 4.61 56.88
CA LEU A 67 19.43 3.98 58.01
C LEU A 67 17.89 3.92 57.85
N ASN A 68 17.36 2.73 58.17
CA ASN A 68 16.08 2.42 58.83
C ASN A 68 14.72 3.05 58.41
N GLN A 69 13.95 2.26 57.65
CA GLN A 69 12.67 1.66 58.08
C GLN A 69 11.62 2.54 58.81
N GLN A 70 10.54 2.86 58.09
CA GLN A 70 9.18 2.58 58.57
C GLN A 70 8.26 2.17 57.41
N ARG A 71 7.46 1.12 57.65
CA ARG A 71 6.63 0.43 56.65
C ARG A 71 5.18 0.91 56.79
N ALA A 72 4.69 1.70 55.85
CA ALA A 72 3.28 2.05 55.75
C ALA A 72 2.58 1.08 54.78
N GLU A 73 1.59 0.33 55.27
CA GLU A 73 0.76 -0.51 54.39
C GLU A 73 -0.26 0.33 53.64
N VAL A 74 -0.04 0.53 52.34
CA VAL A 74 -1.08 1.01 51.44
C VAL A 74 -1.90 -0.20 50.99
N ARG A 75 -3.10 -0.33 51.56
CA ARG A 75 -4.07 -1.37 51.22
C ARG A 75 -4.65 -1.09 49.83
N VAL A 76 -4.00 -1.61 48.79
CA VAL A 76 -4.52 -1.53 47.41
C VAL A 76 -5.75 -2.42 47.32
N SER A 77 -6.93 -1.79 47.26
CA SER A 77 -8.18 -2.47 46.94
C SER A 77 -8.06 -3.14 45.57
N SER A 78 -8.33 -4.44 45.52
CA SER A 78 -8.35 -5.24 44.31
C SER A 78 -9.53 -4.86 43.41
N GLY A 79 -9.42 -3.73 42.71
CA GLY A 79 -10.28 -3.41 41.58
C GLY A 79 -10.06 -4.45 40.49
N GLY A 80 -11.15 -5.06 40.02
CA GLY A 80 -11.09 -6.15 39.06
C GLY A 80 -10.39 -5.70 37.77
N TYR A 81 -9.27 -6.35 37.45
CA TYR A 81 -8.70 -6.28 36.11
C TYR A 81 -9.68 -6.94 35.15
N GLY A 82 -10.56 -6.14 34.56
CA GLY A 82 -11.29 -6.55 33.37
C GLY A 82 -10.27 -7.04 32.35
N THR A 83 -10.48 -8.24 31.84
CA THR A 83 -9.58 -8.85 30.86
C THR A 83 -9.63 -8.04 29.57
N VAL A 84 -8.75 -7.05 29.46
CA VAL A 84 -8.43 -6.41 28.18
C VAL A 84 -7.72 -7.46 27.35
N SER A 85 -8.53 -8.32 26.74
CA SER A 85 -8.08 -9.29 25.76
C SER A 85 -7.32 -8.53 24.69
N ALA A 86 -6.01 -8.78 24.61
CA ALA A 86 -5.20 -8.26 23.52
C ALA A 86 -5.92 -8.60 22.21
N PRO A 87 -6.13 -7.62 21.30
CA PRO A 87 -6.86 -7.87 20.08
C PRO A 87 -6.09 -8.92 19.28
N LYS A 88 -6.61 -10.15 19.28
CA LYS A 88 -6.26 -11.15 18.27
C LYS A 88 -6.47 -10.50 16.90
N SER A 89 -5.75 -10.98 15.90
CA SER A 89 -5.93 -10.61 14.50
C SER A 89 -7.39 -10.74 14.03
N VAL A 90 -8.19 -9.68 14.17
CA VAL A 90 -9.58 -9.63 13.71
C VAL A 90 -9.58 -9.04 12.30
N ALA A 91 -10.22 -9.74 11.37
CA ALA A 91 -10.47 -9.27 10.01
C ALA A 91 -11.49 -8.11 10.02
N SER A 92 -11.42 -7.21 9.03
CA SER A 92 -12.26 -6.01 9.01
C SER A 92 -13.76 -6.28 8.95
N ASP A 93 -14.53 -5.47 9.69
CA ASP A 93 -15.99 -5.41 9.67
C ASP A 93 -16.51 -4.89 8.30
N PRO A 94 -17.35 -5.66 7.57
CA PRO A 94 -17.83 -5.28 6.25
C PRO A 94 -18.76 -4.05 6.23
N ASP A 95 -19.45 -3.73 7.32
CA ASP A 95 -20.37 -2.58 7.36
C ASP A 95 -19.62 -1.28 7.71
N GLN A 96 -18.60 -1.38 8.58
CA GLN A 96 -17.65 -0.28 8.77
C GLN A 96 -16.82 -0.02 7.51
N LEU A 97 -16.42 -1.04 6.74
CA LEU A 97 -15.74 -0.85 5.45
C LEU A 97 -16.58 -0.08 4.42
N LYS A 98 -17.89 -0.35 4.33
CA LYS A 98 -18.80 0.43 3.46
C LYS A 98 -18.86 1.89 3.89
N SER A 99 -18.94 2.13 5.21
CA SER A 99 -19.03 3.47 5.79
C SER A 99 -17.72 4.25 5.58
N ALA A 100 -16.58 3.62 5.85
CA ALA A 100 -15.25 4.18 5.61
C ALA A 100 -15.01 4.52 4.13
N ARG A 101 -15.60 3.77 3.19
CA ARG A 101 -15.51 4.07 1.75
C ARG A 101 -16.14 5.43 1.42
N GLU A 102 -17.30 5.75 1.99
CA GLU A 102 -17.98 7.01 1.69
C GLU A 102 -17.25 8.21 2.33
N ASP A 103 -16.76 8.07 3.56
CA ASP A 103 -15.85 9.03 4.20
C ASP A 103 -14.57 9.28 3.35
N ILE A 104 -14.01 8.22 2.74
CA ILE A 104 -12.87 8.34 1.82
C ILE A 104 -13.24 9.15 0.57
N LYS A 105 -14.43 8.98 0.00
CA LYS A 105 -14.87 9.82 -1.13
C LYS A 105 -14.99 11.29 -0.75
N GLU A 106 -15.52 11.60 0.44
CA GLU A 106 -15.58 12.97 0.95
C GLU A 106 -14.17 13.56 1.14
N LEU A 107 -13.24 12.78 1.69
CA LEU A 107 -11.83 13.15 1.81
C LEU A 107 -11.19 13.43 0.43
N LEU A 108 -11.46 12.58 -0.57
CA LEU A 108 -10.95 12.73 -1.94
C LEU A 108 -11.51 13.98 -2.63
N ASN A 109 -12.82 14.23 -2.52
CA ASN A 109 -13.48 15.40 -3.08
C ASN A 109 -13.05 16.71 -2.42
N SER A 110 -12.67 16.69 -1.13
CA SER A 110 -12.28 17.89 -0.38
C SER A 110 -10.77 18.17 -0.38
N LYS A 111 -9.92 17.15 -0.54
CA LYS A 111 -8.43 17.27 -0.46
C LYS A 111 -7.70 16.92 -1.76
N PHE A 112 -8.39 16.36 -2.75
CA PHE A 112 -7.82 15.94 -4.05
C PHE A 112 -6.62 14.98 -3.94
N CYS A 113 -6.55 14.21 -2.85
CA CYS A 113 -5.38 13.41 -2.47
C CYS A 113 -5.27 12.03 -3.16
N HIS A 114 -5.99 11.80 -4.27
CA HIS A 114 -6.03 10.53 -5.00
C HIS A 114 -4.63 9.89 -5.21
N PRO A 115 -3.60 10.59 -5.74
CA PRO A 115 -2.34 9.95 -6.09
C PRO A 115 -1.54 9.45 -4.88
N ILE A 116 -1.64 10.13 -3.72
CA ILE A 116 -0.90 9.73 -2.53
C ILE A 116 -1.56 8.55 -1.80
N LEU A 117 -2.90 8.42 -1.86
CA LEU A 117 -3.60 7.25 -1.33
C LEU A 117 -3.36 6.00 -2.19
N ILE A 118 -3.31 6.15 -3.53
CA ILE A 118 -2.91 5.09 -4.45
C ILE A 118 -1.47 4.64 -4.15
N ARG A 119 -0.54 5.59 -3.99
CA ARG A 119 0.85 5.30 -3.62
C ARG A 119 0.94 4.59 -2.27
N LEU A 120 0.17 5.01 -1.26
CA LEU A 120 0.17 4.36 0.06
C LEU A 120 -0.19 2.87 -0.05
N GLY A 121 -1.29 2.53 -0.73
CA GLY A 121 -1.70 1.15 -0.94
C GLY A 121 -0.67 0.33 -1.74
N TRP A 122 -0.06 0.93 -2.77
CA TRP A 122 1.03 0.28 -3.50
C TRP A 122 2.26 0.02 -2.63
N HIS A 123 2.69 0.98 -1.81
CA HIS A 123 3.90 0.84 -1.00
C HIS A 123 3.75 -0.21 0.12
N ASP A 124 2.57 -0.31 0.75
CA ASP A 124 2.27 -1.36 1.74
C ASP A 124 2.28 -2.75 1.07
N ALA A 125 1.65 -2.88 -0.10
CA ALA A 125 1.62 -4.14 -0.86
C ALA A 125 2.96 -4.53 -1.52
N GLY A 126 3.77 -3.54 -1.91
CA GLY A 126 4.98 -3.70 -2.73
C GLY A 126 6.18 -4.29 -2.00
N THR A 127 6.11 -4.46 -0.68
CA THR A 127 7.14 -5.13 0.14
C THR A 127 7.06 -6.66 0.11
N TYR A 128 6.09 -7.22 -0.62
CA TYR A 128 5.84 -8.65 -0.70
C TYR A 128 6.98 -9.42 -1.39
N ASN A 129 7.50 -10.46 -0.72
CA ASN A 129 8.46 -11.40 -1.28
C ASN A 129 7.84 -12.80 -1.38
N LYS A 130 7.65 -13.29 -2.62
CA LYS A 130 7.09 -14.61 -2.91
C LYS A 130 7.96 -15.79 -2.48
N ASN A 131 9.22 -15.56 -2.14
CA ASN A 131 10.19 -16.57 -1.70
C ASN A 131 10.19 -16.75 -0.17
N ILE A 132 9.33 -16.03 0.56
CA ILE A 132 9.11 -16.18 1.99
C ILE A 132 7.64 -16.59 2.17
N GLU A 133 7.39 -17.68 2.89
CA GLU A 133 6.03 -18.24 3.04
C GLU A 133 5.33 -17.62 4.26
N GLU A 134 6.10 -17.34 5.31
CA GLU A 134 5.64 -16.94 6.64
C GLU A 134 5.03 -15.55 6.63
N TRP A 135 3.83 -15.44 7.22
CA TRP A 135 3.25 -14.15 7.59
C TRP A 135 3.72 -13.79 9.01
N PRO A 136 4.14 -12.54 9.29
CA PRO A 136 4.15 -11.38 8.37
C PRO A 136 5.48 -11.17 7.61
N LEU A 137 6.52 -11.98 7.85
CA LEU A 137 7.90 -11.79 7.34
C LEU A 137 8.01 -11.56 5.83
N ARG A 138 7.14 -12.21 5.06
CA ARG A 138 7.03 -12.03 3.60
C ARG A 138 6.61 -10.63 3.15
N GLY A 139 6.16 -9.75 4.04
CA GLY A 139 5.68 -8.41 3.74
C GLY A 139 4.35 -8.43 2.96
N GLY A 140 4.11 -7.35 2.22
CA GLY A 140 2.86 -7.11 1.49
C GLY A 140 1.78 -6.45 2.33
N ALA A 141 0.55 -6.40 1.81
CA ALA A 141 -0.54 -5.58 2.36
C ALA A 141 -1.03 -6.07 3.73
N ASN A 142 -0.34 -5.65 4.79
CA ASN A 142 -0.50 -6.06 6.18
C ASN A 142 -0.50 -4.85 7.15
N GLY A 143 -0.54 -3.62 6.62
CA GLY A 143 -0.61 -2.39 7.40
C GLY A 143 0.66 -2.04 8.17
N SER A 144 1.80 -2.68 7.90
CA SER A 144 3.07 -2.39 8.58
C SER A 144 3.58 -0.98 8.28
N LEU A 145 3.24 -0.44 7.10
CA LEU A 145 3.59 0.90 6.64
C LEU A 145 3.02 2.04 7.52
N ARG A 146 2.18 1.75 8.52
CA ARG A 146 1.77 2.74 9.53
C ARG A 146 2.87 3.06 10.56
N PHE A 147 3.85 2.18 10.73
CA PHE A 147 4.88 2.32 11.76
C PHE A 147 6.05 3.21 11.31
N GLU A 148 6.62 3.94 12.26
CA GLU A 148 7.66 4.94 11.99
C GLU A 148 8.93 4.33 11.37
N VAL A 149 9.27 3.09 11.73
CA VAL A 149 10.43 2.36 11.17
C VAL A 149 10.33 2.22 9.65
N GLU A 150 9.18 1.81 9.13
CA GLU A 150 8.97 1.62 7.70
C GLU A 150 8.66 2.93 6.96
N LEU A 151 7.97 3.88 7.62
CA LEU A 151 7.75 5.22 7.07
C LEU A 151 9.06 6.00 6.84
N LYS A 152 10.12 5.69 7.60
CA LYS A 152 11.46 6.28 7.47
C LYS A 152 12.28 5.74 6.30
N HIS A 153 11.89 4.62 5.69
CA HIS A 153 12.56 4.11 4.48
C HIS A 153 12.53 5.17 3.37
N GLY A 154 13.63 5.34 2.64
CA GLY A 154 13.78 6.40 1.64
C GLY A 154 12.74 6.33 0.52
N ALA A 155 12.29 5.13 0.15
CA ALA A 155 11.19 4.93 -0.81
C ALA A 155 9.82 5.43 -0.29
N ASN A 156 9.63 5.51 1.02
CA ASN A 156 8.36 5.86 1.68
C ASN A 156 8.25 7.35 2.05
N ALA A 157 9.25 8.15 1.70
CA ALA A 157 9.28 9.60 1.93
C ALA A 157 7.94 10.28 1.54
N GLY A 158 7.38 11.03 2.49
CA GLY A 158 6.10 11.74 2.35
C GLY A 158 4.83 10.95 2.69
N LEU A 159 4.88 9.60 2.82
CA LEU A 159 3.67 8.80 3.07
C LEU A 159 3.06 8.98 4.47
N LEU A 160 3.83 9.54 5.42
CA LEU A 160 3.27 10.02 6.70
C LEU A 160 2.11 11.00 6.52
N ASN A 161 2.10 11.79 5.44
CA ASN A 161 0.98 12.70 5.14
C ASN A 161 -0.28 11.92 4.70
N ALA A 162 -0.13 10.80 4.01
CA ALA A 162 -1.24 9.92 3.64
C ALA A 162 -1.87 9.27 4.88
N LEU A 163 -1.03 8.78 5.80
CA LEU A 163 -1.47 8.23 7.08
C LEU A 163 -2.25 9.27 7.90
N LYS A 164 -1.73 10.50 8.01
CA LYS A 164 -2.43 11.61 8.70
C LYS A 164 -3.79 11.96 8.10
N LEU A 165 -3.97 11.81 6.78
CA LEU A 165 -5.26 12.04 6.12
C LEU A 165 -6.26 10.92 6.42
N LEU A 166 -5.80 9.67 6.56
CA LEU A 166 -6.65 8.51 6.88
C LEU A 166 -6.89 8.32 8.38
N GLN A 167 -6.07 8.90 9.27
CA GLN A 167 -6.17 8.72 10.72
C GLN A 167 -7.58 9.02 11.28
N PRO A 168 -8.25 10.14 10.95
CA PRO A 168 -9.59 10.42 11.48
C PRO A 168 -10.64 9.37 11.05
N ILE A 169 -10.50 8.83 9.84
CA ILE A 169 -11.35 7.75 9.32
C ILE A 169 -11.05 6.46 10.09
N LYS A 170 -9.77 6.12 10.30
CA LYS A 170 -9.36 4.95 11.07
C LYS A 170 -9.85 4.98 12.52
N ASP A 171 -9.84 6.16 13.14
CA ASP A 171 -10.27 6.36 14.53
C ASP A 171 -11.80 6.21 14.68
N LYS A 172 -12.57 6.65 13.66
CA LYS A 172 -14.03 6.45 13.56
C LYS A 172 -14.42 4.97 13.36
N TYR A 173 -13.58 4.19 12.68
CA TYR A 173 -13.85 2.79 12.33
C TYR A 173 -12.85 1.82 12.99
N SER A 174 -13.05 1.55 14.27
CA SER A 174 -12.20 0.66 15.07
C SER A 174 -12.14 -0.78 14.53
N GLY A 175 -13.23 -1.25 13.91
CA GLY A 175 -13.34 -2.59 13.31
C GLY A 175 -12.75 -2.70 11.90
N VAL A 176 -12.11 -1.66 11.35
CA VAL A 176 -11.40 -1.71 10.06
C VAL A 176 -9.89 -1.74 10.32
N THR A 177 -9.18 -2.70 9.73
CA THR A 177 -7.71 -2.79 9.82
C THR A 177 -7.02 -1.72 8.98
N TYR A 178 -5.82 -1.29 9.37
CA TYR A 178 -5.01 -0.39 8.54
C TYR A 178 -4.71 -1.02 7.17
N ALA A 179 -4.43 -2.33 7.15
CA ALA A 179 -4.17 -3.12 5.96
C ALA A 179 -5.33 -3.06 4.95
N ASP A 180 -6.59 -3.19 5.39
CA ASP A 180 -7.74 -3.00 4.50
C ASP A 180 -8.01 -1.52 4.21
N LEU A 181 -7.82 -0.61 5.16
CA LEU A 181 -8.05 0.82 4.98
C LEU A 181 -7.15 1.41 3.88
N PHE A 182 -5.86 1.06 3.85
CA PHE A 182 -4.92 1.53 2.82
C PHE A 182 -5.32 1.04 1.42
N GLN A 183 -5.77 -0.21 1.31
CA GLN A 183 -6.16 -0.82 0.04
C GLN A 183 -7.55 -0.33 -0.41
N LEU A 184 -8.48 -0.11 0.51
CA LEU A 184 -9.78 0.54 0.27
C LEU A 184 -9.57 1.98 -0.22
N ALA A 185 -8.69 2.74 0.43
CA ALA A 185 -8.36 4.12 0.07
C ALA A 185 -7.73 4.20 -1.33
N SER A 186 -6.77 3.32 -1.63
CA SER A 186 -6.15 3.20 -2.95
C SER A 186 -7.18 2.86 -4.04
N ALA A 187 -7.98 1.80 -3.85
CA ALA A 187 -8.96 1.36 -4.85
C ALA A 187 -10.08 2.39 -5.07
N THR A 188 -10.55 3.05 -4.01
CA THR A 188 -11.55 4.12 -4.11
C THR A 188 -10.95 5.34 -4.81
N ALA A 189 -9.70 5.71 -4.53
CA ALA A 189 -9.00 6.78 -5.22
C ALA A 189 -8.80 6.52 -6.73
N VAL A 190 -8.67 5.26 -7.16
CA VAL A 190 -8.69 4.91 -8.59
C VAL A 190 -10.07 5.09 -9.20
N GLU A 191 -11.13 4.61 -8.54
CA GLU A 191 -12.51 4.66 -9.03
C GLU A 191 -13.02 6.12 -9.13
N GLU A 192 -12.82 6.94 -8.08
CA GLU A 192 -13.21 8.36 -8.07
C GLU A 192 -12.38 9.23 -9.04
N ALA A 193 -11.16 8.81 -9.40
CA ALA A 193 -10.36 9.45 -10.44
C ALA A 193 -10.80 9.08 -11.88
N GLY A 194 -11.92 8.37 -12.04
CA GLY A 194 -12.44 7.90 -13.34
C GLY A 194 -11.78 6.62 -13.86
N GLY A 195 -11.03 5.91 -13.00
CA GLY A 195 -10.44 4.61 -13.31
C GLY A 195 -11.44 3.45 -13.22
N PRO A 196 -11.02 2.23 -13.57
CA PRO A 196 -11.88 1.06 -13.51
C PRO A 196 -12.21 0.66 -12.06
N LYS A 197 -13.43 0.18 -11.84
CA LYS A 197 -13.83 -0.41 -10.56
C LYS A 197 -13.05 -1.70 -10.29
N ILE A 198 -12.19 -1.67 -9.28
CA ILE A 198 -11.35 -2.82 -8.89
C ILE A 198 -12.19 -3.81 -8.07
N PRO A 199 -12.21 -5.12 -8.40
CA PRO A 199 -12.96 -6.13 -7.66
C PRO A 199 -12.26 -6.50 -6.33
N MET A 200 -12.27 -5.57 -5.39
CA MET A 200 -11.58 -5.69 -4.11
C MET A 200 -12.20 -6.74 -3.18
N LYS A 201 -11.34 -7.46 -2.48
CA LYS A 201 -11.66 -8.27 -1.30
C LYS A 201 -10.97 -7.67 -0.08
N TYR A 202 -11.60 -7.83 1.08
CA TYR A 202 -11.15 -7.34 2.38
C TYR A 202 -11.12 -8.48 3.40
N GLY A 203 -10.66 -8.19 4.61
CA GLY A 203 -10.33 -9.16 5.65
C GLY A 203 -8.82 -9.32 5.87
N ARG A 204 -8.01 -8.32 5.47
CA ARG A 204 -6.58 -8.30 5.79
C ARG A 204 -6.38 -8.07 7.28
N VAL A 205 -5.36 -8.72 7.81
CA VAL A 205 -4.94 -8.60 9.21
C VAL A 205 -3.80 -7.60 9.31
N ASP A 206 -3.87 -6.71 10.30
CA ASP A 206 -2.75 -5.84 10.66
C ASP A 206 -1.63 -6.63 11.37
N VAL A 207 -0.38 -6.33 11.04
CA VAL A 207 0.76 -6.68 11.90
C VAL A 207 0.59 -6.07 13.30
N SER A 208 1.08 -6.76 14.33
CA SER A 208 0.91 -6.36 15.73
C SER A 208 1.82 -5.21 16.15
N GLY A 209 3.05 -5.14 15.64
CA GLY A 209 4.08 -4.20 16.10
C GLY A 209 5.14 -3.88 15.05
N PRO A 210 5.97 -2.85 15.30
CA PRO A 210 7.01 -2.37 14.37
C PRO A 210 8.11 -3.41 14.10
N GLU A 211 8.32 -4.37 15.00
CA GLU A 211 9.24 -5.50 14.82
C GLU A 211 8.83 -6.47 13.70
N GLN A 212 7.59 -6.34 13.20
CA GLN A 212 7.06 -7.12 12.08
C GLN A 212 7.13 -6.37 10.73
N CYS A 213 7.72 -5.17 10.69
CA CYS A 213 7.96 -4.45 9.44
C CYS A 213 9.01 -5.17 8.58
N PRO A 214 8.84 -5.19 7.25
CA PRO A 214 9.87 -5.67 6.32
C PRO A 214 11.11 -4.77 6.34
N GLU A 215 12.26 -5.32 5.96
CA GLU A 215 13.49 -4.54 5.83
C GLU A 215 13.42 -3.51 4.67
N GLU A 216 14.23 -2.45 4.74
CA GLU A 216 14.36 -1.50 3.65
C GLU A 216 14.95 -2.15 2.38
N GLY A 217 14.56 -1.66 1.21
CA GLY A 217 15.13 -2.05 -0.09
C GLY A 217 14.28 -3.03 -0.90
N ARG A 218 13.16 -3.54 -0.36
CA ARG A 218 12.20 -4.37 -1.13
C ARG A 218 11.45 -3.61 -2.24
N LEU A 219 11.28 -2.29 -2.07
CA LEU A 219 10.61 -1.42 -3.05
C LEU A 219 11.55 -0.98 -4.20
N PRO A 220 11.03 -0.81 -5.44
CA PRO A 220 11.86 -0.48 -6.60
C PRO A 220 12.45 0.93 -6.53
N GLY A 221 13.76 1.04 -6.79
CA GLY A 221 14.46 2.33 -6.88
C GLY A 221 14.37 2.95 -8.28
N ALA A 222 13.90 4.20 -8.37
CA ALA A 222 13.71 4.92 -9.64
C ALA A 222 14.98 5.10 -10.50
N ARG A 223 16.18 4.92 -9.93
CA ARG A 223 17.47 5.15 -10.61
C ARG A 223 17.83 4.06 -11.63
N ASN A 224 17.15 2.91 -11.62
CA ASN A 224 17.48 1.73 -12.41
C ASN A 224 16.39 1.36 -13.45
N VAL A 225 15.58 2.32 -13.91
CA VAL A 225 14.72 2.10 -15.09
C VAL A 225 15.61 2.01 -16.32
N ARG A 226 16.06 0.80 -16.64
CA ARG A 226 16.54 0.48 -18.00
C ARG A 226 15.32 0.60 -18.91
N LEU A 227 15.25 1.70 -19.65
CA LEU A 227 14.33 1.82 -20.78
C LEU A 227 14.70 0.69 -21.76
N PHE A 228 13.82 -0.30 -21.87
CA PHE A 228 13.91 -1.28 -22.95
C PHE A 228 13.56 -0.53 -24.23
N ASN A 229 14.56 -0.39 -25.10
CA ASN A 229 14.54 0.34 -26.36
C ASN A 229 15.13 -0.54 -27.44
#